data_AF-A0A3R8VEL9-F1
#
_entry.id   AF-A0A3R8VEL9-F1
#
_cell.length_a   1.000
_cell.length_b   1.000
_cell.length_c   1.000
_cell.angle_alpha   90.00
_cell.angle_beta   90.00
_cell.angle_gamma   90.00
#
_symmetry.space_group_name_H-M   'P 1'
#
loop_
_entity.id
_entity.type
_entity.pdbx_description
1 polymer ?
#
loop_
_entity_poly.entity_id
_entity_poly.type
_entity_poly.pdbx_seq_one_letter_code
_entity_poly.pdbx_strand_id
1 'polypeptide(L)' 'MGPLPKTENTKLTFLCPASLKADLDRYASMHMETYGEPVDAVTLIPYMLEAFMAGDRGFKREANRSRSSSLSTPSAQGT' A
#
# COMPACT_ATOMS: atom_id res chain seq x y z
N MET A 1 17.81 14.92 -19.11
CA MET A 1 16.64 14.60 -18.27
C MET A 1 16.12 13.26 -18.74
N GLY A 2 16.33 12.20 -17.96
CA GLY A 2 15.87 10.85 -18.32
C GLY A 2 14.33 10.78 -18.37
N PRO A 3 13.76 9.71 -18.93
CA PRO A 3 12.32 9.54 -19.00
C PRO A 3 11.71 9.61 -17.59
N LEU A 4 10.64 10.38 -17.46
CA LEU A 4 9.92 10.54 -16.20
C LEU A 4 9.46 9.16 -15.69
N PRO A 5 9.55 8.89 -14.39
CA PRO A 5 9.02 7.66 -13.82
C PRO A 5 7.53 7.55 -14.18
N LYS A 6 7.15 6.42 -14.79
CA LYS A 6 5.76 6.12 -15.08
C LYS A 6 5.14 5.62 -13.79
N THR A 7 4.21 6.38 -13.23
CA THR A 7 3.33 5.87 -12.17
C THR A 7 2.41 4.84 -12.81
N GLU A 8 2.62 3.56 -12.51
CA GLU A 8 1.72 2.50 -12.93
C GLU A 8 0.58 2.37 -11.92
N ASN A 9 -0.66 2.51 -12.40
CA ASN A 9 -1.86 2.34 -11.59
C ASN A 9 -2.52 1.00 -11.94
N THR A 10 -2.72 0.14 -10.94
CA THR A 10 -3.41 -1.14 -11.10
C THR A 10 -4.81 -1.06 -10.49
N LYS A 11 -5.84 -1.38 -11.28
CA LYS A 11 -7.22 -1.45 -10.78
C LYS A 11 -7.44 -2.75 -10.02
N LEU A 12 -7.89 -2.65 -8.77
CA LEU A 12 -8.26 -3.78 -7.93
C LEU A 12 -9.75 -3.73 -7.61
N THR A 13 -10.41 -4.89 -7.61
CA THR A 13 -11.82 -5.04 -7.22
C THR A 13 -11.89 -6.01 -6.04
N PHE A 14 -12.55 -5.60 -4.96
CA PHE A 14 -12.80 -6.44 -3.80
C PHE A 14 -14.23 -6.27 -3.31
N LEU A 15 -14.73 -7.30 -2.62
CA LEU A 15 -16.02 -7.21 -1.94
C LEU A 15 -15.82 -6.48 -0.61
N CYS A 16 -16.30 -5.24 -0.53
CA CYS A 16 -16.27 -4.48 0.70
C CYS A 16 -17.52 -4.83 1.55
N PRO A 17 -17.36 -5.32 2.78
CA PRO A 17 -18.48 -5.46 3.70
C PRO A 17 -19.19 -4.11 3.91
N ALA A 18 -20.51 -4.13 4.06
CA ALA A 18 -21.30 -2.90 4.21
C ALA A 18 -20.91 -2.08 5.45
N SER A 19 -20.57 -2.75 6.57
CA SER A 19 -20.09 -2.09 7.78
C SER A 19 -18.79 -1.32 7.53
N LEU A 20 -17.83 -1.95 6.84
CA LEU A 20 -16.56 -1.31 6.50
C LEU A 20 -16.76 -0.10 5.59
N LYS A 21 -17.67 -0.18 4.61
CA LYS A 21 -17.99 0.98 3.75
C LYS A 21 -18.58 2.14 4.56
N ALA A 22 -19.49 1.85 5.50
CA ALA A 22 -20.08 2.88 6.35
C ALA A 22 -19.02 3.56 7.24
N ASP A 23 -18.08 2.80 7.79
CA ASP A 23 -16.98 3.35 8.60
C ASP A 23 -16.04 4.23 7.74
N LEU A 24 -15.72 3.79 6.52
CA LEU A 24 -14.92 4.56 5.57
C LEU A 24 -15.61 5.88 5.17
N ASP A 25 -16.93 5.86 4.94
CA ASP A 25 -17.70 7.06 4.59
C ASP A 25 -17.78 8.05 5.74
N ARG A 26 -17.92 7.56 6.97
CA ARG A 26 -17.84 8.39 8.17
C ARG A 26 -16.45 9.02 8.33
N TYR A 27 -15.40 8.24 8.08
CA TYR A 27 -14.02 8.73 8.15
C TYR A 27 -13.74 9.81 7.10
N ALA A 28 -14.18 9.59 5.86
CA ALA A 28 -14.17 10.57 4.78
C ALA A 28 -14.90 11.87 5.16
N SER A 29 -16.07 11.74 5.78
CA SER A 29 -16.87 12.89 6.21
C SER A 29 -16.17 13.71 7.30
N MET A 30 -15.46 13.06 8.23
CA MET A 30 -14.64 13.75 9.24
C MET A 30 -13.42 14.45 8.64
N HIS A 31 -12.92 13.98 7.49
CA HIS A 31 -11.79 14.62 6.82
C HIS A 31 -12.16 16.02 6.27
N MET A 32 -13.42 16.21 5.86
CA MET A 32 -13.98 17.49 5.44
C MET A 32 -13.90 18.54 6.56
N GLU A 33 -14.12 18.13 7.81
CA GLU A 33 -14.10 19.02 8.98
C GLU A 33 -12.69 19.53 9.29
N THR A 34 -11.65 18.77 8.93
CA THR A 34 -10.26 19.12 9.23
C THR A 34 -9.58 19.90 8.09
N TYR A 35 -9.89 19.60 6.84
CA TYR A 35 -9.19 20.14 5.66
C TYR A 35 -10.07 20.95 4.71
N GLY A 36 -11.38 21.06 4.98
CA GLY A 36 -12.32 21.90 4.25
C GLY A 36 -12.81 21.33 2.92
N GLU A 37 -12.27 20.21 2.46
CA GLU A 37 -12.66 19.57 1.20
C GLU A 37 -13.26 18.17 1.46
N PRO A 38 -14.43 17.86 0.87
CA PRO A 38 -15.00 16.53 0.93
C PRO A 38 -14.11 15.56 0.15
N VAL A 39 -13.59 14.54 0.83
CA VAL A 39 -12.78 13.49 0.22
C VAL A 39 -13.57 12.19 0.19
N ASP A 40 -13.69 11.54 -0.97
CA ASP A 40 -14.38 10.24 -1.09
C ASP A 40 -13.52 9.12 -0.48
N ALA A 41 -14.17 8.16 0.18
CA ALA A 41 -13.54 6.96 0.72
C ALA A 41 -12.68 6.25 -0.34
N VAL A 42 -13.14 6.20 -1.60
CA VAL A 42 -12.39 5.55 -2.71
C VAL A 42 -11.02 6.19 -2.92
N THR A 43 -10.90 7.50 -2.67
CA THR A 43 -9.64 8.23 -2.81
C THR A 43 -8.74 8.06 -1.58
N LEU A 44 -9.30 7.81 -0.39
CA LEU A 44 -8.54 7.58 0.85
C LEU A 44 -8.01 6.15 0.97
N ILE A 45 -8.75 5.17 0.45
CA ILE A 45 -8.38 3.74 0.57
C ILE A 45 -6.92 3.47 0.15
N PRO A 46 -6.41 3.96 -0.99
CA PRO A 46 -5.00 3.73 -1.37
C PRO A 46 -4.01 4.24 -0.32
N TYR A 47 -4.20 5.46 0.20
CA TYR A 47 -3.31 6.05 1.20
C TYR A 47 -3.37 5.32 2.54
N MET A 48 -4.58 4.90 2.96
CA MET A 48 -4.77 4.13 4.19
C MET A 48 -4.07 2.77 4.09
N LEU A 49 -4.16 2.09 2.95
CA LEU A 49 -3.49 0.82 2.71
C LEU A 49 -1.98 0.97 2.65
N GLU A 50 -1.46 2.03 2.01
CA GLU A 50 -0.03 2.31 1.98
C GLU A 50 0.52 2.57 3.39
N ALA A 51 -0.16 3.40 4.19
CA ALA A 51 0.21 3.67 5.57
C ALA A 51 0.17 2.40 6.43
N PHE A 52 -0.85 1.56 6.24
CA PHE A 52 -0.96 0.26 6.91
C PHE A 52 0.22 -0.66 6.57
N MET A 53 0.57 -0.79 5.29
CA MET A 53 1.70 -1.64 4.84
C MET A 53 3.05 -1.10 5.34
N ALA A 54 3.23 0.22 5.36
CA ALA A 54 4.44 0.86 5.88
C ALA A 54 4.59 0.69 7.41
N GLY A 55 3.46 0.59 8.12
CA GLY A 55 3.40 0.37 9.57
C GLY A 55 3.53 -1.09 10.01
N ASP A 56 3.19 -2.05 9.15
CA ASP A 56 3.25 -3.48 9.46
C ASP A 56 4.70 -3.98 9.58
N ARG A 57 5.17 -4.11 10.82
CA ARG A 57 6.52 -4.61 11.15
C ARG A 57 6.72 -6.07 10.73
N GLY A 58 5.66 -6.89 10.76
CA GLY A 58 5.70 -8.29 10.33
C GLY A 58 5.94 -8.38 8.82
N PHE A 59 5.22 -7.56 8.06
CA PHE A 59 5.42 -7.42 6.62
C PHE A 59 6.84 -6.95 6.28
N LYS A 60 7.35 -5.93 6.97
CA LYS A 60 8.72 -5.40 6.75
C LYS A 60 9.82 -6.42 7.03
N ARG A 61 9.66 -7.26 8.06
CA ARG A 61 10.63 -8.30 8.41
C ARG A 61 10.71 -9.38 7.32
N GLU A 62 9.57 -9.75 6.74
CA GLU A 62 9.52 -10.77 5.70
C GLU A 62 9.98 -10.26 4.34
N ALA A 63 9.62 -9.02 3.98
CA ALA A 63 10.13 -8.36 2.78
C ALA A 63 11.67 -8.21 2.78
N ASN A 64 12.28 -8.00 3.95
CA ASN A 64 13.73 -7.97 4.07
C ASN A 64 14.35 -9.37 3.94
N ARG A 65 13.68 -10.41 4.46
CA ARG A 65 14.14 -11.80 4.31
C ARG A 65 14.14 -12.27 2.86
N SER A 66 13.10 -11.96 2.08
CA SER A 66 13.02 -12.35 0.67
C SER A 66 14.07 -11.65 -0.22
N ARG A 67 14.45 -10.41 0.11
CA ARG A 67 15.58 -9.73 -0.54
C ARG A 67 16.93 -10.32 -0.17
N SER A 68 17.11 -10.78 1.07
CA SER A 68 18.37 -11.41 1.48
C SER A 68 18.54 -12.84 0.94
N SER A 69 17.46 -13.59 0.71
CA SER A 69 17.54 -14.94 0.15
C SER A 69 17.86 -14.97 -1.34
N SER A 70 17.59 -13.88 -2.07
CA SER A 70 17.92 -13.75 -3.50
C SER A 70 19.38 -13.36 -3.77
N LEU A 71 20.15 -12.91 -2.77
CA LEU A 71 21.60 -12.69 -2.89
C LEU A 71 22.46 -13.93 -2.58
N SER A 72 21.85 -15.02 -2.13
CA SER A 72 22.55 -16.27 -1.79
C SER A 72 22.61 -17.21 -2.99
N THR A 73 23.32 -16.84 -4.05
CA THR A 73 23.73 -17.83 -5.07
C THR A 73 25.05 -18.45 -4.60
N PRO A 74 25.12 -19.76 -4.30
CA PRO A 74 26.40 -20.40 -4.01
C PRO A 74 27.20 -20.49 -5.33
N SER A 75 28.32 -19.77 -5.40
CA SER A 75 29.33 -19.96 -6.44
C SER A 75 29.80 -21.41 -6.42
N ALA A 76 29.47 -22.15 -7.47
CA ALA A 76 30.16 -23.39 -7.80
C ALA A 76 31.62 -23.05 -8.16
N GLN A 77 32.55 -23.42 -7.27
CA GLN A 77 33.97 -23.52 -7.62
C GLN A 77 34.19 -24.92 -8.19
N GLY A 78 34.54 -24.96 -9.48
CA GLY A 78 35.16 -26.13 -10.08
C GLY A 78 36.65 -26.15 -9.79
N THR A 79 37.16 -27.36 -9.56
CA THR A 79 38.44 -27.88 -10.05
C THR A 79 38.32 -29.39 -10.11
#